data_AF-A0A9P9XKG9-F1
#
_entry.id   AF-A0A9P9XKG9-F1
#
_cell.length_a   1.000
_cell.length_b   1.000
_cell.length_c   1.000
_cell.angle_alpha   90.00
_cell.angle_beta   90.00
_cell.angle_gamma   90.00
#
_symmetry.space_group_name_H-M   'P 1'
#
loop_
_entity.id
_entity.type
_entity.pdbx_description
1 polymer ?
#
loop_
_entity_poly.entity_id
_entity_poly.type
_entity_poly.pdbx_seq_one_letter_code
_entity_poly.pdbx_strand_id
1 'polypeptide(L)'
;MKILEAQSAVLTNYEVYQHLNERKLGQKKRERGERRGPGNLEPLARELLQYLRTAPNPLSQDPITYHPDCITQLLGKLQPYDLAKGEVIMILNLRPASVAALNTVIEEMPERFDENQQEEMVNIIAEVLGSFPQEAGEEEGAEEAANGAA
;
A
#
# COMPACT_ATOMS: atom_id res chain seq x y z
N MET A 1 -12.88 -31.66 -4.78
CA MET A 1 -12.15 -30.63 -4.01
C MET A 1 -12.94 -30.37 -2.74
N LYS A 2 -12.29 -30.33 -1.56
CA LYS A 2 -12.94 -29.97 -0.29
C LYS A 2 -12.09 -28.90 0.39
N ILE A 3 -12.73 -27.92 1.03
CA ILE A 3 -12.06 -26.85 1.78
C ILE A 3 -11.81 -27.38 3.19
N LEU A 4 -10.54 -27.35 3.63
CA LEU A 4 -10.15 -27.74 5.00
C LEU A 4 -10.17 -26.52 5.94
N GLU A 5 -9.64 -25.41 5.46
CA GLU A 5 -9.55 -24.15 6.18
C GLU A 5 -9.88 -23.02 5.19
N ALA A 6 -10.84 -22.17 5.54
CA ALA A 6 -11.28 -21.09 4.66
C ALA A 6 -10.30 -19.91 4.63
N GLN A 7 -9.61 -19.64 5.74
CA GLN A 7 -8.71 -18.51 5.90
C GLN A 7 -7.43 -18.95 6.63
N SER A 8 -6.48 -19.49 5.88
CA SER A 8 -5.19 -19.95 6.44
C SER A 8 -4.18 -18.82 6.63
N ALA A 9 -4.30 -17.74 5.87
CA ALA A 9 -3.37 -16.61 5.90
C ALA A 9 -4.05 -15.33 5.41
N VAL A 10 -3.48 -14.21 5.82
CA VAL A 10 -3.80 -12.88 5.29
C VAL A 10 -2.56 -12.40 4.53
N LEU A 11 -2.75 -11.92 3.31
CA LEU A 11 -1.67 -11.50 2.42
C LEU A 11 -1.83 -10.03 2.06
N THR A 12 -0.73 -9.30 2.09
CA THR A 12 -0.68 -7.89 1.66
C THR A 12 -0.76 -7.79 0.14
N ASN A 13 -1.23 -6.64 -0.36
CA ASN A 13 -1.23 -6.32 -1.78
C ASN A 13 0.19 -6.42 -2.38
N TYR A 14 1.22 -6.08 -1.60
CA TYR A 14 2.62 -6.19 -2.01
C TYR A 14 3.07 -7.64 -2.22
N GLU A 15 2.77 -8.54 -1.28
CA GLU A 15 3.11 -9.97 -1.42
C GLU A 15 2.42 -10.59 -2.64
N VAL A 16 1.14 -10.24 -2.84
CA VAL A 16 0.39 -10.68 -4.02
C VAL A 16 1.02 -10.11 -5.30
N TYR A 17 1.35 -8.82 -5.33
CA TYR A 17 2.03 -8.17 -6.45
C TYR A 17 3.36 -8.86 -6.80
N GLN A 18 4.22 -9.07 -5.79
CA GLN A 18 5.50 -9.76 -5.95
C GLN A 18 5.31 -11.17 -6.51
N HIS A 19 4.36 -11.93 -5.94
CA HIS A 19 4.06 -13.29 -6.38
C HIS A 19 3.64 -13.36 -7.86
N LEU A 20 2.81 -12.44 -8.32
CA LEU A 20 2.36 -12.38 -9.71
C LEU A 20 3.51 -12.02 -10.66
N ASN A 21 4.38 -11.08 -10.26
CA ASN A 21 5.55 -10.68 -11.05
C ASN A 21 6.62 -11.79 -11.16
N GLU A 22 6.96 -12.46 -10.06
CA GLU A 22 7.98 -13.51 -10.06
C GLU A 22 7.59 -14.73 -10.91
N ARG A 23 6.31 -15.09 -10.82
CA ARG A 23 5.78 -16.26 -11.54
C ARG A 23 5.56 -15.98 -13.03
N LYS A 24 5.54 -14.71 -13.49
CA LYS A 24 5.20 -14.33 -14.87
C LYS A 24 4.12 -15.24 -15.44
N LEU A 25 3.01 -15.37 -14.70
CA LEU A 25 1.98 -16.40 -14.89
C LEU A 25 1.56 -16.46 -16.37
N GLY A 26 2.05 -17.49 -17.09
CA GLY A 26 1.81 -17.68 -18.53
C GLY A 26 3.08 -17.78 -19.38
N GLN A 27 4.09 -16.95 -19.14
CA GLN A 27 5.30 -16.88 -19.98
C GLN A 27 6.27 -18.02 -19.68
N LYS A 28 6.65 -18.23 -18.41
CA LYS A 28 7.63 -19.26 -18.00
C LYS A 28 7.15 -20.70 -18.22
N LYS A 29 5.84 -20.93 -18.32
CA LYS A 29 5.26 -22.27 -18.56
C LYS A 29 5.25 -22.66 -20.04
N ARG A 30 5.05 -21.68 -20.93
CA ARG A 30 5.18 -21.89 -22.39
C ARG A 30 6.60 -22.30 -22.78
N GLU A 31 7.60 -21.71 -22.13
CA GLU A 31 9.02 -22.02 -22.36
C GLU A 31 9.44 -23.41 -21.83
N ARG A 32 8.79 -23.92 -20.77
CA ARG A 32 9.12 -25.20 -20.13
C ARG A 32 8.31 -26.41 -20.62
N GLY A 33 7.41 -26.23 -21.59
CA GLY A 33 6.55 -27.32 -22.08
C GLY A 33 5.58 -27.88 -21.04
N GLU A 34 5.36 -27.16 -19.93
CA GLU A 34 4.43 -27.57 -18.89
C GLU A 34 2.97 -27.40 -19.35
N ARG A 35 2.07 -28.24 -18.81
CA ARG A 35 0.63 -28.15 -19.09
C ARG A 35 0.16 -26.70 -18.88
N ARG A 36 -0.46 -26.13 -19.92
CA ARG A 36 -1.10 -24.80 -19.84
C ARG A 36 -2.04 -24.79 -18.65
N GLY A 37 -1.91 -23.76 -17.82
CA GLY A 37 -2.85 -23.53 -16.73
C GLY A 37 -4.25 -23.23 -17.26
N PRO A 38 -5.21 -22.99 -16.36
CA PRO A 38 -6.55 -22.52 -16.72
C PRO A 38 -6.47 -21.30 -17.65
N GLY A 39 -7.28 -21.27 -18.71
CA GLY A 39 -7.21 -20.21 -19.73
C GLY A 39 -7.53 -18.80 -19.21
N ASN A 40 -8.25 -18.70 -18.09
CA ASN A 40 -8.60 -17.44 -17.42
C ASN A 40 -7.53 -16.92 -16.47
N LEU A 41 -6.50 -17.70 -16.15
CA LEU A 41 -5.48 -17.32 -15.16
C LEU A 41 -4.66 -16.11 -15.60
N GLU A 42 -4.28 -16.07 -16.87
CA GLU A 42 -3.43 -15.01 -17.42
C GLU A 42 -4.16 -13.66 -17.57
N PRO A 43 -5.41 -13.62 -18.09
CA PRO A 43 -6.24 -12.41 -18.02
C PRO A 43 -6.43 -11.88 -16.60
N LEU A 44 -6.80 -12.74 -15.65
CA LEU A 44 -7.04 -12.34 -14.26
C LEU A 44 -5.76 -11.78 -13.61
N ALA A 45 -4.62 -12.43 -13.81
CA ALA A 45 -3.34 -11.95 -13.28
C ALA A 45 -2.97 -10.57 -13.85
N ARG A 46 -3.23 -10.35 -15.15
CA ARG A 46 -2.97 -9.07 -15.81
C ARG A 46 -3.90 -7.97 -15.28
N GLU A 47 -5.20 -8.24 -15.14
CA GLU A 47 -6.17 -7.28 -14.59
C GLU A 47 -5.85 -6.91 -13.14
N LEU A 48 -5.47 -7.89 -12.32
CA LEU A 48 -5.07 -7.65 -10.94
C LEU A 48 -3.78 -6.82 -10.84
N LEU A 49 -2.76 -7.12 -11.67
CA LEU A 49 -1.55 -6.30 -11.74
C LEU A 49 -1.87 -4.87 -12.20
N GLN A 50 -2.79 -4.70 -13.14
CA GLN A 50 -3.25 -3.39 -13.58
C GLN A 50 -3.92 -2.62 -12.43
N TYR A 51 -4.84 -3.26 -11.69
CA TYR A 51 -5.48 -2.67 -10.51
C TYR A 51 -4.45 -2.21 -9.47
N LEU A 52 -3.48 -3.07 -9.13
CA LEU A 52 -2.44 -2.76 -8.15
C LEU A 52 -1.51 -1.63 -8.62
N ARG A 53 -1.32 -1.46 -9.94
CA ARG A 53 -0.49 -0.40 -10.52
C ARG A 53 -1.27 0.88 -10.87
N THR A 54 -2.56 0.95 -10.59
CA THR A 54 -3.39 2.13 -10.90
C THR A 54 -3.39 3.10 -9.71
N ALA A 55 -3.11 4.39 -9.97
CA ALA A 55 -3.21 5.42 -8.94
C ALA A 55 -4.67 5.50 -8.41
N PRO A 56 -4.89 5.69 -7.10
CA PRO A 56 -3.92 6.10 -6.07
C PRO A 56 -3.28 4.94 -5.28
N ASN A 57 -3.25 3.70 -5.81
CA ASN A 57 -2.65 2.57 -5.10
C ASN A 57 -1.16 2.83 -4.79
N PRO A 58 -0.64 2.53 -3.58
CA PRO A 58 0.77 2.76 -3.25
C PRO A 58 1.76 2.11 -4.22
N LEU A 59 1.38 0.95 -4.79
CA LEU A 59 2.23 0.22 -5.74
C LEU A 59 2.22 0.83 -7.15
N SER A 60 1.45 1.89 -7.42
CA SER A 60 1.41 2.56 -8.72
C SER A 60 2.65 3.40 -9.03
N GLN A 61 3.46 3.76 -8.03
CA GLN A 61 4.65 4.59 -8.23
C GLN A 61 5.74 3.87 -9.02
N ASP A 62 6.51 4.65 -9.79
CA ASP A 62 7.67 4.16 -10.54
C ASP A 62 8.89 5.05 -10.24
N PRO A 63 9.96 4.50 -9.64
CA PRO A 63 10.08 3.14 -9.13
C PRO A 63 9.14 2.87 -7.94
N ILE A 64 8.81 1.59 -7.71
CA ILE A 64 8.05 1.16 -6.52
C ILE A 64 8.90 1.40 -5.28
N THR A 65 8.31 2.01 -4.26
CA THR A 65 8.98 2.29 -2.97
C THR A 65 9.03 1.06 -2.04
N TYR A 66 8.11 0.11 -2.25
CA TYR A 66 7.99 -1.11 -1.44
C TYR A 66 9.07 -2.13 -1.78
N HIS A 67 9.67 -2.69 -0.73
CA HIS A 67 10.67 -3.75 -0.77
C HIS A 67 10.31 -4.84 0.25
N PRO A 68 10.89 -6.07 0.16
CA PRO A 68 10.51 -7.18 1.04
C PRO A 68 10.65 -6.86 2.54
N ASP A 69 11.64 -6.04 2.91
CA ASP A 69 11.88 -5.66 4.30
C ASP A 69 10.91 -4.58 4.81
N CYS A 70 10.11 -3.93 3.96
CA CYS A 70 9.12 -2.94 4.40
C CYS A 70 8.14 -3.53 5.42
N ILE A 71 7.71 -4.78 5.21
CA ILE A 71 6.70 -5.42 6.08
C ILE A 71 7.28 -5.62 7.48
N THR A 72 8.49 -6.17 7.58
CA THR A 72 9.14 -6.45 8.87
C THR A 72 9.54 -5.16 9.57
N GLN A 73 10.04 -4.16 8.83
CA GLN A 73 10.37 -2.84 9.37
C GLN A 73 9.15 -2.11 9.90
N LEU A 74 8.04 -2.10 9.13
CA LEU A 74 6.81 -1.43 9.54
C LEU A 74 6.21 -2.12 10.78
N LEU A 75 6.15 -3.45 10.79
CA LEU A 75 5.70 -4.20 11.97
C LEU A 75 6.54 -3.91 13.21
N GLY A 76 7.86 -3.82 13.06
CA GLY A 76 8.76 -3.50 14.15
C GLY A 76 8.56 -2.08 14.70
N LYS A 77 8.44 -1.09 13.81
CA LYS A 77 8.25 0.31 14.19
C LYS A 77 6.85 0.60 14.73
N LEU A 78 5.84 -0.08 14.22
CA LEU A 78 4.46 0.08 14.70
C LEU A 78 4.13 -0.79 15.92
N GLN A 79 5.04 -1.68 16.35
CA GLN A 79 4.81 -2.54 17.52
C GLN A 79 4.37 -1.79 18.79
N PRO A 80 4.93 -0.61 19.13
CA PRO A 80 4.52 0.12 20.32
C PRO A 80 3.06 0.58 20.32
N TYR A 81 2.46 0.73 19.14
CA TYR A 81 1.05 1.06 18.99
C TYR A 81 0.26 -0.26 18.95
N ASP A 82 -0.70 -0.40 19.85
CA ASP A 82 -1.54 -1.60 19.96
C ASP A 82 -2.54 -1.69 18.79
N LEU A 83 -2.01 -1.89 17.58
CA LEU A 83 -2.75 -1.98 16.34
C LEU A 83 -3.16 -3.42 16.07
N ALA A 84 -4.42 -3.61 15.70
CA ALA A 84 -4.90 -4.90 15.26
C ALA A 84 -4.25 -5.30 13.93
N LYS A 85 -4.10 -6.62 13.68
CA LYS A 85 -3.53 -7.12 12.43
C LYS A 85 -4.27 -6.60 11.18
N GLY A 86 -5.58 -6.39 11.30
CA GLY A 86 -6.42 -5.79 10.27
C GLY A 86 -6.04 -4.34 9.95
N GLU A 87 -5.72 -3.55 10.99
CA GLU A 87 -5.30 -2.15 10.82
C GLU A 87 -3.93 -2.10 10.13
N VAL A 88 -2.98 -2.92 10.58
CA VAL A 88 -1.64 -2.98 10.00
C VAL A 88 -1.66 -3.38 8.53
N ILE A 89 -2.46 -4.38 8.15
CA ILE A 89 -2.57 -4.77 6.74
C ILE A 89 -3.22 -3.67 5.89
N MET A 90 -4.18 -2.94 6.43
CA MET A 90 -4.80 -1.82 5.74
C MET A 90 -3.83 -0.64 5.59
N ILE A 91 -2.99 -0.37 6.60
CA ILE A 91 -1.89 0.59 6.50
C ILE A 91 -0.92 0.20 5.36
N LEU A 92 -0.51 -1.07 5.28
CA LEU A 92 0.36 -1.56 4.20
C LEU A 92 -0.30 -1.47 2.82
N ASN A 93 -1.61 -1.68 2.73
CA ASN A 93 -2.32 -1.72 1.46
C ASN A 93 -2.71 -0.33 0.93
N LEU A 94 -3.02 0.61 1.83
CA LEU A 94 -3.52 1.94 1.50
C LEU A 94 -2.47 3.05 1.63
N ARG A 95 -1.45 2.86 2.48
CA ARG A 95 -0.42 3.84 2.84
C ARG A 95 -1.01 5.23 3.14
N PRO A 96 -1.66 5.40 4.30
CA PRO A 96 -2.19 6.69 4.73
C PRO A 96 -1.08 7.76 4.77
N ALA A 97 -1.29 8.87 4.07
CA ALA A 97 -0.32 9.96 3.96
C ALA A 97 -0.61 11.15 4.89
N SER A 98 -1.67 11.06 5.70
CA SER A 98 -2.07 12.09 6.64
C SER A 98 -2.81 11.47 7.82
N VAL A 99 -2.89 12.20 8.94
CA VAL A 99 -3.63 11.79 10.14
C VAL A 99 -5.10 11.55 9.79
N ALA A 100 -5.70 12.42 8.97
CA ALA A 100 -7.08 12.25 8.51
C ALA A 100 -7.28 10.95 7.71
N ALA A 101 -6.33 10.59 6.84
CA ALA A 101 -6.37 9.32 6.13
C ALA A 101 -6.16 8.12 7.08
N LEU A 102 -5.24 8.24 8.03
CA LEU A 102 -4.97 7.18 9.02
C LEU A 102 -6.20 6.92 9.91
N ASN A 103 -6.95 7.97 10.26
CA ASN A 103 -8.20 7.89 11.02
C ASN A 103 -9.31 7.10 10.29
N THR A 104 -9.22 6.94 8.97
CA THR A 104 -10.15 6.08 8.21
C THR A 104 -9.77 4.60 8.26
N VAL A 105 -8.57 4.29 8.75
CA VAL A 105 -8.03 2.93 8.84
C VAL A 105 -8.11 2.38 10.27
N ILE A 106 -7.85 3.24 11.26
CA ILE A 106 -7.83 2.89 12.68
C ILE A 106 -9.16 3.29 13.32
N GLU A 107 -9.83 2.34 13.95
CA GLU A 107 -11.09 2.61 14.67
C GLU A 107 -10.82 3.39 15.96
N GLU A 108 -11.67 4.39 16.23
CA GLU A 108 -11.62 5.23 17.45
C GLU A 108 -10.22 5.83 17.70
N MET A 109 -9.49 6.17 16.62
CA MET A 109 -8.10 6.62 16.69
C MET A 109 -7.84 7.78 17.68
N PRO A 110 -8.69 8.84 17.75
CA PRO A 110 -8.47 9.95 18.68
C PRO A 110 -8.64 9.57 20.16
N GLU A 111 -9.33 8.46 20.43
CA GLU A 111 -9.55 7.95 21.79
C GLU A 111 -8.41 7.01 22.21
N ARG A 112 -7.74 6.37 21.25
CA ARG A 112 -6.65 5.41 21.47
C ARG A 112 -5.26 6.04 21.48
N PHE A 113 -5.05 7.11 20.72
CA PHE A 113 -3.73 7.70 20.49
C PHE A 113 -3.79 9.22 20.60
N ASP A 114 -2.78 9.81 21.25
CA ASP A 114 -2.65 11.26 21.27
C ASP A 114 -2.20 11.82 19.91
N GLU A 115 -2.28 13.14 19.73
CA GLU A 115 -1.95 13.81 18.46
C GLU A 115 -0.50 13.54 18.02
N ASN A 116 0.46 13.48 18.96
CA ASN A 116 1.85 13.21 18.63
C ASN A 116 2.04 11.79 18.12
N GLN A 117 1.39 10.80 18.75
CA GLN A 117 1.42 9.41 18.32
C GLN A 117 0.80 9.24 16.94
N GLN A 118 -0.29 9.95 16.65
CA GLN A 118 -0.93 9.92 15.34
C GLN A 118 -0.02 10.44 14.24
N GLU A 119 0.65 11.58 14.47
CA GLU A 119 1.64 12.13 13.55
C GLU A 119 2.86 11.22 13.40
N GLU A 120 3.35 10.65 14.50
CA GLU A 120 4.48 9.71 14.50
C GLU A 120 4.18 8.47 13.63
N MET A 121 2.97 7.90 13.74
CA MET A 121 2.55 6.78 12.89
C MET A 121 2.57 7.15 11.40
N VAL A 122 2.05 8.33 11.02
CA VAL A 122 2.09 8.80 9.63
C VAL A 122 3.53 8.97 9.14
N ASN A 123 4.41 9.50 9.99
CA ASN A 123 5.83 9.66 9.67
C ASN A 123 6.53 8.30 9.49
N ILE A 124 6.26 7.32 10.37
CA ILE A 124 6.77 5.94 10.23
C ILE A 124 6.30 5.33 8.91
N ILE A 125 5.03 5.51 8.55
CA ILE A 125 4.46 5.00 7.29
C ILE A 125 5.18 5.62 6.09
N ALA A 126 5.38 6.94 6.08
CA ALA A 126 6.08 7.63 5.01
C ALA A 126 7.57 7.23 4.93
N GLU A 127 8.23 7.04 6.07
CA GLU A 127 9.63 6.61 6.14
C GLU A 127 9.82 5.19 5.58
N VAL A 128 8.95 4.25 5.94
CA VAL A 128 9.11 2.83 5.55
C VAL A 128 8.52 2.53 4.17
N LEU A 129 7.38 3.13 3.82
CA LEU A 129 6.63 2.84 2.59
C LEU A 129 6.79 3.92 1.51
N GLY A 130 7.52 5.00 1.81
CA GLY A 130 7.71 6.16 0.95
C GLY A 130 6.50 7.11 0.92
N SER A 131 6.66 8.24 0.24
CA SER A 131 5.61 9.20 -0.04
C SER A 131 5.33 9.31 -1.54
N PHE A 132 4.13 9.78 -1.89
CA PHE A 132 3.91 10.26 -3.26
C PHE A 132 4.68 11.58 -3.46
N PRO A 133 5.27 11.83 -4.65
CA PRO A 133 5.83 13.13 -4.95
C PRO A 133 4.71 14.16 -4.79
N GLN A 134 4.91 15.16 -3.93
CA GLN A 134 4.08 16.35 -3.96
C GLN A 134 4.34 17.02 -5.30
N GLU A 135 3.27 17.38 -6.03
CA GLU A 135 3.42 18.27 -7.18
C GLU A 135 4.03 19.57 -6.65
N ALA A 136 5.30 19.81 -6.97
CA ALA A 136 5.98 21.05 -6.64
C ALA A 136 5.29 22.19 -7.41
N GLY A 137 4.26 22.81 -6.82
CA GLY A 137 3.49 23.83 -7.55
C GLY A 137 2.29 24.51 -6.89
N GLU A 138 2.03 24.37 -5.58
CA GLU A 138 0.86 25.04 -4.96
C GLU A 138 1.14 25.77 -3.64
N GLU A 139 2.38 26.25 -3.39
CA GLU A 139 2.68 27.11 -2.23
C GLU A 139 3.17 28.54 -2.55
N GLU A 140 3.35 28.93 -3.82
CA GLU A 140 3.80 30.31 -4.18
C GLU A 140 2.71 31.22 -4.80
N GLY A 141 1.42 30.88 -4.69
CA GLY A 141 0.35 31.57 -5.44
C GLY A 141 -0.65 32.42 -4.65
N ALA A 142 -0.59 32.48 -3.32
CA ALA A 142 -1.70 33.02 -2.52
C ALA A 142 -1.44 34.36 -1.79
N GLU A 143 -0.20 34.87 -1.71
CA GLU A 143 0.08 36.09 -0.93
C GLU A 143 0.24 37.39 -1.73
N GLU A 144 0.37 37.37 -3.07
CA GLU A 144 0.54 38.61 -3.86
C GLU A 144 -0.76 39.25 -4.37
N ALA A 145 -1.92 38.61 -4.25
CA ALA A 145 -3.19 39.15 -4.76
C ALA A 145 -3.91 40.13 -3.80
N ALA A 146 -3.46 40.27 -2.54
CA ALA A 146 -4.15 41.07 -1.52
C ALA A 146 -3.61 42.49 -1.32
N ASN A 147 -2.49 42.88 -1.96
CA ASN A 147 -1.83 44.18 -1.69
C ASN A 147 -1.71 45.11 -2.90
N GLY A 148 -2.68 45.06 -3.82
CA GLY A 148 -2.66 45.81 -5.09
C GLY A 148 -3.96 46.55 -5.44
N ALA A 149 -4.78 46.93 -4.46
CA ALA A 149 -5.93 47.80 -4.69
C ALA A 149 -6.01 48.89 -3.63
N ALA A 150 -5.24 49.97 -3.85
CA ALA A 150 -5.40 51.27 -3.23
C ALA A 150 -5.54 52.33 -4.33
#